data_AF-A0AAV4EEW8-F1
#
_entry.id   AF-A0AAV4EEW8-F1
#
_cell.length_a   1.000
_cell.length_b   1.000
_cell.length_c   1.000
_cell.angle_alpha   90.00
_cell.angle_beta   90.00
_cell.angle_gamma   90.00
#
_symmetry.space_group_name_H-M   'P 1'
#
loop_
_entity.id
_entity.type
_entity.pdbx_description
1 polymer ?
#
loop_
_entity_poly.entity_id
_entity_poly.type
_entity_poly.pdbx_seq_one_letter_code
_entity_poly.pdbx_strand_id
1 'polypeptide(L)'
;MMHQLPRKEQCTIFRLRTGHCQLQAHQYRMGTSQTPMCECGISRQTVNHLLQDCPLYTNERGKLWPENPDVVQKLWGNEDGLLLTTQFIEHTRLSA
;
A
#
# COMPACT_ATOMS: atom_id res chain seq x y z
N MET A 1 -3.83 -3.35 18.34
CA MET A 1 -3.52 -1.94 17.99
C MET A 1 -2.06 -1.88 17.56
N MET A 2 -1.68 -0.99 16.63
CA MET A 2 -0.40 -0.99 15.88
C MET A 2 0.89 -1.27 16.70
N HIS A 3 0.89 -0.98 18.01
CA HIS A 3 2.01 -1.26 18.92
C HIS A 3 2.38 -2.75 19.05
N GLN A 4 1.50 -3.68 18.66
CA GLN A 4 1.72 -5.12 18.76
C GLN A 4 2.49 -5.69 17.55
N LEU A 5 2.48 -4.96 16.43
CA LEU A 5 3.22 -5.36 15.22
C LEU A 5 4.74 -5.27 15.48
N PRO A 6 5.57 -6.08 14.82
CA PRO A 6 7.00 -5.87 14.86
C PRO A 6 7.40 -4.53 14.22
N ARG A 7 8.58 -4.04 14.56
CA ARG A 7 8.99 -2.66 14.24
C ARG A 7 8.96 -2.35 12.74
N LYS A 8 9.29 -3.34 11.91
CA LYS A 8 9.31 -3.21 10.44
C LYS A 8 7.91 -2.92 9.91
N GLU A 9 6.93 -3.71 10.33
CA GLU A 9 5.53 -3.65 9.94
C GLU A 9 4.90 -2.33 10.42
N GLN A 10 5.22 -1.90 11.64
CA GLN A 10 4.81 -0.58 12.13
C GLN A 10 5.31 0.55 11.23
N CYS A 11 6.59 0.52 10.85
CA CYS A 11 7.18 1.51 9.96
C CYS A 11 6.50 1.50 8.58
N THR A 12 6.27 0.32 8.00
CA THR A 12 5.55 0.15 6.74
C THR A 12 4.16 0.79 6.82
N ILE A 13 3.35 0.45 7.81
CA ILE A 13 2.01 1.02 7.98
C ILE A 13 2.05 2.54 8.16
N PHE A 14 3.00 3.05 8.96
CA PHE A 14 3.14 4.48 9.16
C PHE A 14 3.47 5.23 7.85
N ARG A 15 4.37 4.70 7.04
CA ARG A 15 4.72 5.28 5.74
C ARG A 15 3.56 5.23 4.76
N LEU A 16 2.78 4.15 4.74
CA LEU A 16 1.58 4.06 3.92
C LEU A 16 0.51 5.08 4.32
N ARG A 17 0.25 5.23 5.63
CA ARG A 17 -0.73 6.20 6.15
C ARG A 17 -0.39 7.65 5.81
N THR A 18 0.90 7.98 5.90
CA THR A 18 1.39 9.34 5.64
C THR A 18 1.70 9.60 4.17
N GLY A 19 1.72 8.55 3.34
CA GLY A 19 2.12 8.63 1.94
C GLY A 19 3.61 8.91 1.72
N HIS A 20 4.45 8.79 2.76
CA HIS A 20 5.91 8.86 2.69
C HIS A 20 6.52 7.51 2.30
N CYS A 21 6.13 7.02 1.13
CA CYS A 21 6.56 5.77 0.54
C CYS A 21 7.17 6.00 -0.83
N GLN A 22 7.98 5.08 -1.35
CA GLN A 22 8.67 5.24 -2.64
C GLN A 22 7.76 4.93 -3.84
N LEU A 23 6.47 5.24 -3.74
CA LEU A 23 5.55 5.15 -4.86
C LEU A 23 5.77 6.31 -5.82
N GLN A 24 5.52 6.09 -7.12
CA GLN A 24 5.76 7.09 -8.17
C GLN A 24 5.04 8.40 -7.90
N ALA A 25 3.83 8.38 -7.32
CA ALA A 25 3.13 9.62 -6.98
C ALA A 25 3.86 10.46 -5.92
N HIS A 26 4.54 9.82 -4.96
CA HIS A 26 5.38 10.50 -3.96
C HIS A 26 6.73 10.91 -4.56
N GLN A 27 7.40 10.01 -5.27
CA GLN A 27 8.68 10.30 -5.94
C GLN A 27 8.56 11.46 -6.93
N TYR A 28 7.47 11.53 -7.69
CA TYR A 28 7.20 12.65 -8.59
C TYR A 28 7.04 13.97 -7.83
N ARG A 29 6.36 13.96 -6.67
CA ARG A 29 6.24 15.13 -5.80
C ARG A 29 7.60 15.59 -5.27
N MET A 30 8.50 14.64 -5.02
CA MET A 30 9.87 14.90 -4.57
C MET A 30 10.84 15.24 -5.73
N GLY A 31 10.38 15.22 -6.99
CA GLY A 31 11.21 15.49 -8.16
C GLY A 31 12.16 14.35 -8.55
N THR A 32 11.99 13.14 -7.99
CA THR A 32 12.86 11.99 -8.24
C THR A 32 12.30 10.99 -9.26
N SER A 33 11.00 11.04 -9.56
CA SER A 33 10.39 10.32 -10.67
C SER A 33 9.98 11.28 -11.78
N GLN A 34 10.09 10.83 -13.03
CA GLN A 34 9.63 11.58 -14.21
C GLN A 34 8.10 11.58 -14.34
N THR A 35 7.41 10.59 -13.76
CA THR A 35 5.96 10.44 -13.85
C THR A 35 5.34 10.00 -12.52
N PRO A 36 4.13 10.49 -12.18
CA PRO A 36 3.39 10.01 -11.02
C PRO A 36 2.52 8.78 -11.32
N MET A 37 2.47 8.34 -12.59
CA MET A 37 1.55 7.31 -13.05
C MET A 37 1.94 5.93 -12.55
N CYS A 38 0.95 5.08 -12.30
CA CYS A 38 1.18 3.66 -12.08
C CYS A 38 1.48 2.98 -13.41
N GLU A 39 2.28 1.91 -13.35
CA GLU A 39 2.58 1.04 -14.49
C GLU A 39 1.34 0.39 -15.10
N CYS A 40 0.22 0.34 -14.36
CA CYS A 40 -1.06 -0.12 -14.87
C CYS A 40 -1.66 0.84 -15.92
N GLY A 41 -1.17 2.09 -16.01
CA GLY A 41 -1.62 3.12 -16.94
C GLY A 41 -2.94 3.82 -16.58
N ILE A 42 -3.66 3.38 -15.55
CA ILE A 42 -5.01 3.89 -15.24
C ILE A 42 -4.98 5.17 -14.38
N SER A 43 -4.14 5.20 -13.36
CA SER A 43 -4.13 6.28 -12.37
C SER A 43 -2.73 6.49 -11.80
N ARG A 44 -2.58 7.51 -10.97
CA ARG A 44 -1.36 7.79 -10.22
C ARG A 44 -1.06 6.63 -9.27
N GLN A 45 0.22 6.27 -9.13
CA GLN A 45 0.65 5.23 -8.21
C GLN A 45 0.58 5.73 -6.75
N THR A 46 -0.61 5.70 -6.18
CA THR A 46 -0.90 6.09 -4.79
C THR A 46 -1.21 4.86 -3.94
N VAL A 47 -1.08 5.00 -2.61
CA VAL A 47 -1.43 3.92 -1.67
C VAL A 47 -2.89 3.46 -1.89
N ASN A 48 -3.82 4.40 -2.04
CA ASN A 48 -5.23 4.07 -2.30
C ASN A 48 -5.39 3.27 -3.59
N HIS A 49 -4.78 3.74 -4.68
CA HIS A 49 -4.84 3.03 -5.96
C HIS A 49 -4.30 1.60 -5.84
N LEU A 50 -3.16 1.40 -5.17
CA LEU A 50 -2.56 0.06 -5.05
C LEU A 50 -3.41 -0.88 -4.18
N LEU A 51 -3.89 -0.36 -3.05
CA LEU A 51 -4.66 -1.15 -2.08
C LEU A 51 -6.10 -1.41 -2.51
N GLN A 52 -6.68 -0.63 -3.43
CA GLN A 52 -8.08 -0.79 -3.88
C GLN A 52 -8.24 -1.07 -5.38
N ASP A 53 -7.68 -0.23 -6.23
CA ASP A 53 -8.16 -0.11 -7.61
C ASP A 53 -7.21 -0.72 -8.65
N CYS A 54 -5.94 -0.93 -8.30
CA CYS A 54 -4.91 -1.23 -9.28
C CYS A 54 -5.13 -2.61 -9.88
N PRO A 55 -5.34 -2.74 -11.20
CA PRO A 55 -5.64 -4.02 -11.83
C PRO A 55 -4.45 -4.98 -11.75
N LEU A 56 -3.21 -4.46 -11.74
CA LEU A 56 -1.99 -5.26 -11.62
C LEU A 56 -1.94 -6.11 -10.35
N TYR A 57 -2.60 -5.64 -9.29
CA TYR A 57 -2.55 -6.27 -7.98
C TYR A 57 -3.87 -6.94 -7.58
N THR A 58 -4.76 -7.18 -8.54
CA THR A 58 -6.09 -7.79 -8.28
C THR A 58 -5.94 -9.18 -7.67
N ASN A 59 -5.01 -9.99 -8.18
CA ASN A 59 -4.79 -11.35 -7.72
C ASN A 59 -4.21 -11.38 -6.30
N GLU A 60 -3.24 -10.51 -6.02
CA GLU A 60 -2.58 -10.35 -4.73
C GLU A 60 -3.58 -9.87 -3.69
N ARG A 61 -4.43 -8.90 -4.05
CA ARG A 61 -5.52 -8.46 -3.17
C ARG A 61 -6.52 -9.58 -2.90
N GLY A 62 -6.94 -10.32 -3.92
CA GLY A 62 -7.89 -11.42 -3.76
C GLY A 62 -7.36 -12.56 -2.88
N LYS A 63 -6.04 -12.79 -2.86
CA LYS A 63 -5.40 -13.79 -1.98
C LYS A 63 -5.39 -13.37 -0.51
N LEU A 64 -5.19 -12.09 -0.22
CA LEU A 64 -5.06 -11.57 1.15
C LEU A 64 -6.38 -11.08 1.72
N TRP A 65 -7.28 -10.56 0.88
CA TRP A 65 -8.56 -9.97 1.28
C TRP A 65 -9.70 -10.49 0.39
N PRO A 66 -10.30 -11.64 0.72
CA PRO A 66 -11.44 -12.17 -0.02
C PRO A 66 -12.64 -11.21 -0.07
N GLU A 67 -12.89 -10.49 1.02
CA GLU A 67 -13.99 -9.52 1.13
C GLU A 67 -13.61 -8.12 0.63
N ASN A 68 -12.33 -7.90 0.28
CA ASN A 68 -11.78 -6.63 -0.17
C ASN A 68 -12.26 -5.40 0.64
N PRO A 69 -11.88 -5.28 1.93
CA PRO A 69 -12.34 -4.20 2.78
C PRO A 69 -11.83 -2.84 2.28
N ASP A 70 -12.49 -1.78 2.73
CA ASP A 70 -12.10 -0.42 2.36
C ASP A 70 -10.64 -0.09 2.74
N VAL A 71 -10.03 0.86 2.03
CA VAL A 71 -8.67 1.34 2.28
C VAL A 71 -8.49 1.81 3.72
N VAL A 72 -9.52 2.39 4.34
CA VAL A 72 -9.45 2.83 5.74
C VAL A 72 -9.25 1.64 6.66
N GLN A 73 -9.95 0.52 6.42
CA GLN A 73 -9.77 -0.71 7.21
C GLN A 73 -8.40 -1.34 6.96
N LYS A 74 -7.91 -1.33 5.72
CA LYS A 74 -6.56 -1.83 5.39
C LYS A 74 -5.44 -1.02 6.07
N LEU A 75 -5.63 0.29 6.25
CA LEU A 75 -4.62 1.16 6.85
C LEU A 75 -4.79 1.38 8.34
N TRP A 76 -6.00 1.33 8.88
CA TRP A 76 -6.35 1.73 10.25
C TRP A 76 -7.12 0.66 11.04
N GLY A 77 -7.28 -0.53 10.48
CA GLY A 77 -8.00 -1.64 11.10
C GLY A 77 -7.27 -2.31 12.26
N ASN A 78 -7.70 -3.53 12.56
CA ASN A 78 -7.11 -4.36 13.61
C ASN A 78 -5.73 -4.90 13.21
N GLU A 79 -5.07 -5.59 14.14
CA GLU A 79 -3.70 -6.09 13.94
C GLU A 79 -3.58 -7.04 12.75
N ASP A 80 -4.48 -8.01 12.62
CA ASP A 80 -4.49 -8.97 11.52
C ASP A 80 -4.64 -8.25 10.16
N GLY A 81 -5.54 -7.27 10.08
CA GLY A 81 -5.72 -6.45 8.89
C GLY A 81 -4.46 -5.67 8.50
N LEU A 82 -3.75 -5.13 9.49
CA LEU A 82 -2.48 -4.43 9.25
C LEU A 82 -1.38 -5.38 8.79
N LEU A 83 -1.30 -6.60 9.35
CA LEU A 83 -0.34 -7.62 8.90
C LEU A 83 -0.59 -8.03 7.45
N LEU A 84 -1.86 -8.17 7.04
CA LEU A 84 -2.20 -8.42 5.64
C LEU A 84 -1.73 -7.27 4.73
N THR A 85 -1.88 -6.02 5.19
CA THR A 85 -1.40 -4.86 4.43
C THR A 85 0.12 -4.86 4.29
N THR A 86 0.86 -5.23 5.33
CA THR A 86 2.33 -5.33 5.21
C THR A 86 2.76 -6.47 4.31
N GLN A 87 2.09 -7.64 4.40
CA GLN A 87 2.34 -8.78 3.50
C GLN A 87 2.07 -8.41 2.04
N PHE A 88 1.02 -7.65 1.76
CA PHE A 88 0.74 -7.16 0.41
C PHE A 88 1.91 -6.35 -0.15
N ILE A 89 2.45 -5.41 0.62
CA ILE A 89 3.61 -4.59 0.22
C ILE A 89 4.84 -5.46 -0.04
N GLU A 90 5.10 -6.44 0.83
CA GLU A 90 6.24 -7.35 0.66
C GLU A 90 6.11 -8.22 -0.61
N HIS A 91 4.92 -8.78 -0.87
CA HIS A 91 4.67 -9.61 -2.05
C HIS A 91 4.74 -8.83 -3.35
N THR A 92 4.29 -7.58 -3.34
CA THR A 92 4.30 -6.70 -4.52
C THR A 92 5.64 -6.00 -4.74
N ARG A 93 6.61 -6.22 -3.84
CA ARG A 93 7.94 -5.56 -3.84
C ARG A 93 7.85 -4.03 -3.90
N LEU A 94 6.73 -3.48 -3.44
CA LEU A 94 6.56 -2.04 -3.30
C LEU A 94 7.43 -1.56 -2.14
N SER A 95 8.21 -0.51 -2.36
CA SER A 95 9.03 0.08 -1.30
C SER A 95 8.19 1.08 -0.51
N ALA A 96 7.58 0.58 0.58
CA ALA A 96 6.80 1.39 1.51
C ALA A 96 7.69 2.14 2.51
#